data_AF-A0A8D8AZP8-F1
#
_entry.id   AF-A0A8D8AZP8-F1
#
_cell.length_a   1.000
_cell.length_b   1.000
_cell.length_c   1.000
_cell.angle_alpha   90.00
_cell.angle_beta   90.00
_cell.angle_gamma   90.00
#
_symmetry.space_group_name_H-M   'P 1'
#
loop_
_entity.id
_entity.type
_entity.pdbx_description
1 polymer ?
#
loop_
_entity_poly.entity_id
_entity_poly.type
_entity_poly.pdbx_seq_one_letter_code
_entity_poly.pdbx_strand_id
1 'polypeptide(L)'
;MRPNRVVSIQRQCVFRNELLKYGGRYGRSNCVAACRIRSVVALCECVPFYMPTAAGVAGDRSLTVCNLQHIVCLNKYKIKWSTVITNIVDIPGLEKEMEESLYCPECLPSCTNTKYHISTSELPLIPTRRTGFSFTRGIEDVSEIAVVRIFFGQPETWMYKQDVASYWFEIFSNFGGMCGIMAGLSLISISENVYFVLRQFVLVALARFGGGRWWENRRRARHQRRLALTMLE
;
A
#
# COMPACT_ATOMS: atom_id res chain seq x y z
N MET A 1 15.15 -10.07 5.47
CA MET A 1 13.74 -10.53 5.38
C MET A 1 13.09 -9.95 4.14
N ARG A 2 12.60 -10.77 3.20
CA ARG A 2 11.71 -10.29 2.13
C ARG A 2 10.29 -10.20 2.72
N PRO A 3 9.65 -9.03 2.76
CA PRO A 3 8.30 -8.92 3.28
C PRO A 3 7.34 -9.70 2.38
N ASN A 4 6.42 -10.45 2.99
CA ASN A 4 5.45 -11.30 2.31
C ASN A 4 4.79 -10.56 1.14
N ARG A 5 5.00 -11.10 -0.07
CA ARG A 5 4.44 -10.54 -1.29
C ARG A 5 2.94 -10.81 -1.30
N VAL A 6 2.14 -9.81 -0.93
CA VAL A 6 0.69 -9.85 -1.12
C VAL A 6 0.41 -10.12 -2.61
N VAL A 7 -0.44 -11.10 -2.86
CA VAL A 7 -0.74 -11.62 -4.20
C VAL A 7 -1.33 -10.51 -5.09
N SER A 8 -0.96 -10.49 -6.38
CA SER A 8 -1.35 -9.45 -7.36
C SER A 8 -2.86 -9.12 -7.37
N ILE A 9 -3.72 -10.11 -7.11
CA ILE A 9 -5.19 -9.98 -7.10
C ILE A 9 -5.69 -9.01 -6.02
N GLN A 10 -5.06 -8.95 -4.84
CA GLN A 10 -5.45 -8.01 -3.78
C GLN A 10 -4.93 -6.58 -4.02
N ARG A 11 -3.88 -6.42 -4.83
CA ARG A 11 -3.22 -5.13 -5.08
C ARG A 11 -3.77 -4.37 -6.29
N GLN A 12 -4.44 -5.07 -7.21
CA GLN A 12 -4.98 -4.49 -8.46
C GLN A 12 -3.91 -3.72 -9.29
N CYS A 13 -2.64 -4.07 -9.11
CA CYS A 13 -1.52 -3.52 -9.87
C CYS A 13 -0.44 -4.59 -10.08
N VAL A 14 0.45 -4.37 -11.05
CA VAL A 14 1.52 -5.31 -11.42
C VAL A 14 2.87 -4.62 -11.38
N PHE A 15 3.88 -5.29 -10.81
CA PHE A 15 5.26 -4.79 -10.79
C PHE A 15 5.98 -5.10 -12.11
N ARG A 16 7.00 -4.28 -12.44
CA ARG A 16 7.77 -4.39 -13.69
C ARG A 16 8.34 -5.79 -13.97
N ASN A 17 8.64 -6.55 -12.92
CA ASN A 17 9.32 -7.84 -12.99
C ASN A 17 8.37 -9.05 -12.87
N GLU A 18 7.06 -8.81 -12.73
CA GLU A 18 6.08 -9.90 -12.56
C GLU A 18 5.57 -10.44 -13.90
N LEU A 19 5.55 -9.60 -14.95
CA LEU A 19 5.01 -9.96 -16.26
C LEU A 19 5.98 -9.58 -17.40
N LEU A 20 6.81 -10.53 -17.82
CA LEU A 20 7.80 -10.31 -18.90
C LEU A 20 7.24 -10.49 -20.33
N LYS A 21 5.96 -10.86 -20.47
CA LYS A 21 5.27 -11.20 -21.73
C LYS A 21 5.18 -10.03 -22.75
N TYR A 22 5.52 -8.81 -22.35
CA TYR A 22 5.27 -7.57 -23.11
C TYR A 22 6.54 -6.74 -23.41
N GLY A 23 7.67 -7.40 -23.70
CA GLY A 23 8.94 -6.72 -23.99
C GLY A 23 9.88 -6.61 -22.78
N GLY A 24 9.94 -7.67 -21.96
CA GLY A 24 10.92 -7.83 -20.88
C GLY A 24 10.57 -7.12 -19.56
N ARG A 25 9.97 -5.91 -19.61
CA ARG A 25 9.48 -5.22 -18.41
C ARG A 25 8.00 -4.84 -18.56
N TYR A 26 7.22 -5.12 -17.52
CA TYR A 26 5.81 -4.75 -17.50
C TYR A 26 5.63 -3.23 -17.39
N GLY A 27 4.92 -2.66 -18.36
CA GLY A 27 4.39 -1.31 -18.32
C GLY A 27 2.96 -1.32 -18.84
N ARG A 28 2.07 -0.54 -18.22
CA ARG A 28 0.66 -0.48 -18.65
C ARG A 28 0.53 -0.10 -20.13
N SER A 29 1.34 0.85 -20.60
CA SER A 29 1.42 1.25 -22.01
C SER A 29 1.84 0.09 -22.92
N ASN A 30 2.84 -0.69 -22.53
CA ASN A 30 3.32 -1.84 -23.29
C ASN A 30 2.27 -2.95 -23.37
N CYS A 31 1.56 -3.23 -22.27
CA CYS A 31 0.45 -4.19 -22.26
C CYS A 31 -0.68 -3.75 -23.19
N VAL A 32 -1.09 -2.47 -23.11
CA VAL A 32 -2.14 -1.92 -23.99
C VAL A 32 -1.70 -1.95 -25.45
N ALA A 33 -0.46 -1.59 -25.75
CA ALA A 33 0.09 -1.69 -27.10
C ALA A 33 0.10 -3.13 -27.62
N ALA A 34 0.49 -4.10 -26.80
CA ALA A 34 0.44 -5.52 -27.15
C ALA A 34 -1.00 -6.01 -27.38
N CYS A 35 -1.96 -5.57 -26.57
CA CYS A 35 -3.37 -5.89 -26.76
C CYS A 35 -3.91 -5.31 -28.08
N ARG A 36 -3.55 -4.06 -28.40
CA ARG A 36 -3.85 -3.43 -29.70
C ARG A 36 -3.28 -4.23 -30.85
N ILE A 37 -2.00 -4.61 -30.80
CA ILE A 37 -1.36 -5.42 -31.84
C ILE A 37 -2.09 -6.75 -32.04
N ARG A 38 -2.45 -7.46 -30.97
CA ARG A 38 -3.22 -8.71 -31.07
C ARG A 38 -4.54 -8.51 -31.80
N SER A 39 -5.26 -7.41 -31.51
CA SER A 39 -6.50 -7.08 -32.21
C SER A 39 -6.28 -6.71 -33.68
N VAL A 40 -5.23 -5.94 -34.00
CA VAL A 40 -4.92 -5.55 -35.39
C VAL A 40 -4.57 -6.79 -36.21
N VAL A 41 -3.73 -7.68 -35.67
CA VAL A 41 -3.36 -8.94 -36.33
C VAL A 41 -4.58 -9.84 -36.53
N ALA A 42 -5.50 -9.91 -35.56
CA ALA A 42 -6.71 -10.72 -35.69
C ALA A 42 -7.72 -10.18 -36.72
N LEU A 43 -7.73 -8.87 -37.00
CA LEU A 43 -8.70 -8.23 -37.90
C LEU A 43 -8.15 -7.94 -39.29
N CYS A 44 -6.88 -7.53 -39.39
CA CYS A 44 -6.24 -7.07 -40.62
C CYS A 44 -4.96 -7.85 -40.96
N GLU A 45 -4.60 -8.88 -40.18
CA GLU A 45 -3.48 -9.82 -40.44
C GLU A 45 -2.10 -9.18 -40.66
N CYS A 46 -1.91 -7.95 -40.19
CA CYS A 46 -0.67 -7.21 -40.36
C CYS A 46 -0.33 -6.38 -39.11
N VAL A 47 0.92 -5.94 -39.01
CA VAL A 47 1.40 -5.09 -37.91
C VAL A 47 1.83 -3.71 -38.43
N PRO A 48 1.32 -2.60 -37.86
CA PRO A 48 1.76 -1.26 -38.25
C PRO A 48 3.23 -0.99 -37.91
N PHE A 49 3.95 -0.31 -38.81
CA PHE A 49 5.38 -0.01 -38.64
C PHE A 49 5.70 0.85 -37.41
N TYR A 50 4.78 1.70 -36.97
CA TYR A 50 4.96 2.58 -35.82
C TYR A 50 4.81 1.89 -34.46
N MET A 51 4.49 0.59 -34.43
CA MET A 51 4.28 -0.17 -33.20
C MET A 51 5.50 -1.05 -32.86
N PRO A 52 6.45 -0.59 -32.01
CA PRO A 52 7.70 -1.31 -31.74
C PRO A 52 7.52 -2.58 -30.88
N THR A 53 6.44 -2.68 -30.10
CA THR A 53 6.16 -3.83 -29.22
C THR A 53 5.80 -5.12 -29.95
N ALA A 54 5.63 -5.10 -31.27
CA ALA A 54 5.28 -6.27 -32.06
C ALA A 54 6.33 -7.37 -32.01
N ALA A 55 7.62 -7.01 -31.94
CA ALA A 55 8.72 -7.97 -31.86
C ALA A 55 8.64 -8.88 -30.62
N GLY A 56 8.09 -8.39 -29.50
CA GLY A 56 7.91 -9.19 -28.28
C GLY A 56 6.61 -10.01 -28.22
N VAL A 57 5.62 -9.67 -29.04
CA VAL A 57 4.30 -10.33 -29.07
C VAL A 57 4.24 -11.43 -30.13
N ALA A 58 5.06 -11.32 -31.18
CA ALA A 58 5.06 -12.23 -32.32
C ALA A 58 5.51 -13.66 -31.98
N GLY A 59 6.41 -13.85 -31.01
CA GLY A 59 7.17 -15.09 -30.92
C GLY A 59 7.82 -15.44 -32.28
N ASP A 60 8.15 -16.70 -32.51
CA ASP A 60 8.72 -17.20 -33.78
C ASP A 60 7.79 -17.09 -35.01
N ARG A 61 6.66 -16.38 -34.93
CA ARG A 61 5.82 -16.13 -36.12
C ARG A 61 6.34 -14.93 -36.89
N SER A 62 6.64 -15.17 -38.17
CA SER A 62 6.91 -14.11 -39.15
C SER A 62 5.65 -13.27 -39.38
N LEU A 63 5.49 -12.19 -38.59
CA LEU A 63 4.42 -11.22 -38.80
C LEU A 63 4.77 -10.28 -39.95
N THR A 64 3.83 -10.08 -40.86
CA THR A 64 3.98 -9.14 -41.98
C THR A 64 3.70 -7.71 -41.53
N VAL A 65 4.52 -6.76 -41.98
CA VAL A 65 4.32 -5.34 -41.72
C VAL A 65 3.18 -4.83 -42.63
N CYS A 66 2.27 -4.03 -42.09
CA CYS A 66 1.17 -3.46 -42.87
C CYS A 66 1.70 -2.55 -43.99
N ASN A 67 1.20 -2.75 -45.21
CA ASN A 67 1.46 -1.89 -46.36
C ASN A 67 0.25 -0.98 -46.64
N LEU A 68 0.36 -0.11 -47.66
CA LEU A 68 -0.70 0.83 -48.08
C LEU A 68 -2.03 0.13 -48.41
N GLN A 69 -2.00 -1.11 -48.88
CA GLN A 69 -3.21 -1.90 -49.18
C GLN A 69 -4.08 -2.14 -47.93
N HIS A 70 -3.48 -2.23 -46.75
CA HIS A 70 -4.19 -2.50 -45.50
C HIS A 70 -4.79 -1.23 -44.87
N ILE A 71 -4.58 -0.05 -45.45
CA ILE A 71 -5.03 1.23 -44.86
C ILE A 71 -6.55 1.30 -44.72
N VAL A 72 -7.30 0.69 -45.64
CA VAL A 72 -8.77 0.63 -45.59
C VAL A 72 -9.24 -0.15 -44.37
N CYS A 73 -8.60 -1.30 -44.08
CA CYS A 73 -8.89 -2.09 -42.88
C CYS A 73 -8.51 -1.34 -41.60
N LEU A 74 -7.31 -0.72 -41.58
CA LEU A 74 -6.83 0.02 -40.43
C LEU A 74 -7.73 1.23 -40.10
N ASN A 75 -8.20 1.96 -41.11
CA ASN A 75 -9.10 3.10 -40.92
C ASN A 75 -10.49 2.67 -40.43
N LYS A 76 -11.00 1.52 -40.90
CA LYS A 76 -12.30 0.97 -40.47
C LYS A 76 -12.35 0.71 -38.95
N TYR A 77 -11.25 0.23 -38.37
CA TYR A 77 -11.16 -0.11 -36.94
C TYR A 77 -10.37 0.91 -36.10
N LYS A 78 -10.08 2.09 -36.66
CA LYS A 78 -9.30 3.14 -35.98
C LYS A 78 -9.90 3.55 -34.63
N ILE A 79 -11.22 3.71 -34.57
CA ILE A 79 -11.94 4.12 -33.36
C ILE A 79 -11.79 3.04 -32.27
N LYS A 80 -11.97 1.77 -32.64
CA LYS A 80 -11.80 0.62 -31.74
C LYS A 80 -10.43 0.55 -31.07
N TRP A 81 -9.35 0.88 -31.78
CA TRP A 81 -8.01 0.86 -31.19
C TRP A 81 -7.65 2.14 -30.44
N SER A 82 -8.33 3.24 -30.74
CA SER A 82 -8.23 4.50 -29.99
C SER A 82 -8.74 4.32 -28.56
N THR A 83 -9.91 3.69 -28.40
CA THR A 83 -10.56 3.46 -27.10
C THR A 83 -10.23 2.09 -26.53
N VAL A 84 -9.47 2.05 -25.43
CA VAL A 84 -9.09 0.80 -24.75
C VAL A 84 -9.70 0.76 -23.36
N ILE A 85 -10.52 -0.24 -23.10
CA ILE A 85 -11.18 -0.48 -21.83
C ILE A 85 -10.60 -1.73 -21.15
N THR A 86 -10.54 -1.71 -19.82
CA THR A 86 -10.05 -2.87 -19.05
C THR A 86 -11.07 -3.48 -18.13
N ASN A 87 -12.10 -2.72 -17.77
CA ASN A 87 -13.28 -3.22 -17.07
C ASN A 87 -14.51 -2.76 -17.84
N ILE A 88 -15.51 -3.62 -17.92
CA ILE A 88 -16.83 -3.34 -18.48
C ILE A 88 -17.62 -2.73 -17.32
N VAL A 89 -18.09 -1.50 -17.50
CA VAL A 89 -18.90 -0.78 -16.51
C VAL A 89 -20.17 -0.35 -17.23
N ASP A 90 -21.32 -0.89 -16.86
CA ASP A 90 -22.59 -0.53 -17.49
C ASP A 90 -22.98 0.89 -17.07
N ILE A 91 -22.71 1.85 -17.95
CA ILE A 91 -23.09 3.25 -17.78
C ILE A 91 -24.23 3.51 -18.78
N PRO A 92 -25.44 3.83 -18.28
CA PRO A 92 -26.60 4.01 -19.16
C PRO A 92 -26.34 5.14 -20.15
N GLY A 93 -26.48 4.86 -21.45
CA GLY A 93 -26.24 5.81 -22.53
C GLY A 93 -24.84 5.73 -23.14
N LEU A 94 -23.98 4.80 -22.68
CA LEU A 94 -22.64 4.58 -23.22
C LEU A 94 -22.41 3.14 -23.71
N GLU A 95 -23.46 2.33 -23.82
CA GLU A 95 -23.36 0.92 -24.22
C GLU A 95 -22.71 0.74 -25.60
N LYS A 96 -23.05 1.59 -26.57
CA LYS A 96 -22.50 1.50 -27.94
C LYS A 96 -21.01 1.78 -27.99
N GLU A 97 -20.53 2.78 -27.24
CA GLU A 97 -19.11 3.11 -27.16
C GLU A 97 -18.30 1.99 -26.48
N MET A 98 -18.91 1.28 -25.52
CA MET A 98 -18.30 0.10 -24.89
C MET A 98 -18.16 -1.07 -25.85
N GLU A 99 -19.17 -1.34 -26.68
CA GLU A 99 -19.11 -2.41 -27.70
C GLU A 99 -18.07 -2.12 -28.79
N GLU A 100 -17.92 -0.84 -29.17
CA GLU A 100 -16.94 -0.42 -30.17
C GLU A 100 -15.50 -0.37 -29.64
N SER A 101 -15.31 -0.34 -28.32
CA SER A 101 -13.99 -0.25 -27.67
C SER A 101 -13.23 -1.58 -27.64
N LEU A 102 -11.90 -1.49 -27.56
CA LEU A 102 -11.04 -2.66 -27.38
C LEU A 102 -10.99 -3.09 -25.91
N TYR A 103 -11.39 -4.34 -25.64
CA TYR A 103 -11.39 -4.93 -24.30
C TYR A 103 -10.09 -5.66 -23.96
N CYS A 104 -9.40 -5.23 -22.89
CA CYS A 104 -8.10 -5.74 -22.45
C CYS A 104 -8.04 -5.94 -20.91
N PRO A 105 -8.68 -6.98 -20.34
CA PRO A 105 -8.76 -7.16 -18.88
C PRO A 105 -7.41 -7.52 -18.23
N GLU A 106 -6.49 -8.11 -18.98
CA GLU A 106 -5.17 -8.51 -18.49
C GLU A 106 -4.27 -7.32 -18.14
N CYS A 107 -4.55 -6.15 -18.71
CA CYS A 107 -3.76 -4.98 -18.45
C CYS A 107 -4.21 -4.37 -17.12
N LEU A 108 -3.33 -4.37 -16.13
CA LEU A 108 -3.48 -3.68 -14.84
C LEU A 108 -2.50 -2.49 -14.76
N PRO A 109 -2.76 -1.47 -13.93
CA PRO A 109 -1.80 -0.38 -13.74
C PRO A 109 -0.47 -0.88 -13.16
N SER A 110 0.63 -0.18 -13.47
CA SER A 110 1.93 -0.47 -12.87
C SER A 110 1.94 -0.01 -11.40
N CYS A 111 2.37 -0.87 -10.46
CA CYS A 111 2.42 -0.50 -9.03
C CYS A 111 3.44 0.62 -8.72
N THR A 112 4.45 0.78 -9.57
CA THR A 112 5.46 1.84 -9.43
C THR A 112 5.41 2.73 -10.66
N ASN A 113 5.02 3.98 -10.47
CA ASN A 113 4.93 4.95 -11.53
C ASN A 113 5.39 6.34 -11.06
N THR A 114 6.06 7.07 -11.93
CA THR A 114 6.53 8.43 -11.69
C THR A 114 5.71 9.36 -12.56
N LYS A 115 5.01 10.32 -11.95
CA LYS A 115 4.21 11.33 -12.66
C LYS A 115 4.86 12.69 -12.49
N TYR A 116 5.07 13.38 -13.60
CA TYR A 116 5.57 14.75 -13.60
C TYR A 116 4.41 15.71 -13.87
N HIS A 117 4.24 16.70 -13.00
CA HIS A 117 3.33 17.81 -13.28
C HIS A 117 4.07 18.84 -14.15
N ILE A 118 3.49 19.19 -15.29
CA ILE A 118 4.11 20.09 -16.27
C ILE A 118 3.42 21.44 -16.18
N SER A 119 4.19 22.50 -15.95
CA SER A 119 3.72 23.88 -16.05
C SER A 119 4.47 24.55 -17.20
N THR A 120 3.73 25.02 -18.19
CA THR A 120 4.28 25.63 -19.41
C THR A 120 4.18 27.14 -19.34
N SER A 121 5.27 27.83 -19.69
CA SER A 121 5.30 29.28 -19.86
C SER A 121 5.94 29.60 -21.20
N GLU A 122 5.29 30.44 -21.99
CA GLU A 122 5.74 30.82 -23.33
C GLU A 122 6.10 32.30 -23.33
N LEU A 123 7.25 32.63 -23.91
CA LEU A 123 7.69 34.02 -24.11
C LEU A 123 8.13 34.18 -25.56
N PRO A 124 7.80 35.31 -26.21
CA PRO A 124 8.27 35.59 -27.55
C PRO A 124 9.80 35.70 -27.55
N LEU A 125 10.43 35.13 -28.58
CA LEU A 125 11.87 35.24 -28.75
C LEU A 125 12.20 36.63 -29.27
N ILE A 126 12.83 37.44 -28.42
CA ILE A 126 13.28 38.79 -28.80
C ILE A 126 14.76 38.70 -29.18
N PRO A 127 15.14 39.07 -30.41
CA PRO A 127 16.54 39.05 -30.82
C PRO A 127 17.31 40.07 -30.00
N THR A 128 18.33 39.63 -29.27
CA THR A 128 19.25 40.52 -28.54
C THR A 128 20.67 40.29 -29.01
N ARG A 129 21.42 41.38 -29.26
CA ARG A 129 22.87 41.32 -29.57
C ARG A 129 23.72 40.97 -28.34
N ARG A 130 23.21 40.14 -27.42
CA ARG A 130 23.92 39.75 -26.20
C ARG A 130 24.95 38.67 -26.56
N THR A 131 26.21 38.99 -26.36
CA THR A 131 27.38 38.15 -26.66
C THR A 131 27.57 36.96 -25.71
N GLY A 132 26.59 36.63 -24.86
CA GLY A 132 26.73 35.66 -23.78
C GLY A 132 26.33 34.22 -24.10
N PHE A 133 25.50 33.98 -25.13
CA PHE A 133 25.00 32.64 -25.44
C PHE A 133 25.59 32.13 -26.76
N SER A 134 26.43 31.10 -26.70
CA SER A 134 27.25 30.64 -27.83
C SER A 134 26.46 30.04 -28.99
N PHE A 135 25.27 29.49 -28.73
CA PHE A 135 24.46 28.76 -29.72
C PHE A 135 23.59 29.67 -30.59
N THR A 136 23.28 30.89 -30.15
CA THR A 136 22.41 31.84 -30.86
C THR A 136 23.16 33.01 -31.50
N ARG A 137 24.50 32.94 -31.58
CA ARG A 137 25.33 33.97 -32.23
C ARG A 137 25.12 33.91 -33.75
N GLY A 138 24.57 34.99 -34.32
CA GLY A 138 24.42 35.15 -35.78
C GLY A 138 23.04 34.81 -36.34
N ILE A 139 22.06 34.53 -35.48
CA ILE A 139 20.67 34.28 -35.89
C ILE A 139 19.91 35.61 -35.88
N GLU A 140 19.68 36.17 -37.05
CA GLU A 140 18.91 37.42 -37.22
C GLU A 140 17.41 37.15 -37.44
N ASP A 141 17.06 36.03 -38.08
CA ASP A 141 15.67 35.60 -38.27
C ASP A 141 15.28 34.56 -37.22
N VAL A 142 14.25 34.89 -36.43
CA VAL A 142 13.77 34.08 -35.30
C VAL A 142 12.43 33.40 -35.61
N SER A 143 11.91 33.54 -36.83
CA SER A 143 10.58 33.05 -37.24
C SER A 143 10.46 31.52 -37.29
N GLU A 144 11.56 30.81 -37.60
CA GLU A 144 11.60 29.35 -37.72
C GLU A 144 12.18 28.66 -36.47
N ILE A 145 12.39 29.40 -35.38
CA ILE A 145 13.15 28.93 -34.21
C ILE A 145 12.28 28.92 -32.96
N ALA A 146 12.26 27.77 -32.28
CA ALA A 146 11.66 27.62 -30.96
C ALA A 146 12.73 27.16 -29.95
N VAL A 147 12.83 27.86 -28.82
CA VAL A 147 13.72 27.48 -27.72
C VAL A 147 12.89 26.91 -26.58
N VAL A 148 13.08 25.61 -26.30
CA VAL A 148 12.39 24.92 -25.21
C VAL A 148 13.38 24.69 -24.07
N ARG A 149 13.06 25.22 -22.88
CA ARG A 149 13.86 25.01 -21.67
C ARG A 149 13.11 24.12 -20.69
N ILE A 150 13.62 22.90 -20.49
CA ILE A 150 13.06 21.93 -19.55
C ILE A 150 13.93 21.94 -18.29
N PHE A 151 13.35 22.29 -17.15
CA PHE A 151 14.03 22.30 -15.87
C PHE A 151 13.06 21.89 -14.75
N PHE A 152 13.60 21.37 -13.65
CA PHE A 152 12.82 21.11 -12.45
C PHE A 152 12.67 22.41 -11.67
N GLY A 153 11.43 22.81 -11.37
CA GLY A 153 11.15 24.01 -10.57
C GLY A 153 11.60 23.88 -9.10
N GLN A 154 11.64 22.65 -8.59
CA GLN A 154 12.08 22.32 -7.24
C GLN A 154 12.96 21.06 -7.28
N PRO A 155 13.99 20.96 -6.42
CA PRO A 155 14.88 19.79 -6.37
C PRO A 155 14.22 18.57 -5.69
N GLU A 156 13.15 18.79 -4.92
CA GLU A 156 12.45 17.76 -4.17
C GLU A 156 11.13 17.39 -4.84
N THR A 157 10.67 16.16 -4.59
CA THR A 157 9.41 15.65 -5.11
C THR A 157 8.71 14.80 -4.07
N TRP A 158 7.38 14.77 -4.12
CA TRP A 158 6.59 13.91 -3.26
C TRP A 158 6.68 12.45 -3.71
N MET A 159 6.79 11.53 -2.75
CA MET A 159 6.72 10.10 -2.98
C MET A 159 5.57 9.51 -2.17
N TYR A 160 4.53 9.03 -2.86
CA TYR A 160 3.45 8.29 -2.21
C TYR A 160 3.76 6.80 -2.25
N LYS A 161 3.67 6.15 -1.07
CA LYS A 161 3.85 4.71 -0.91
C LYS A 161 2.67 4.15 -0.14
N GLN A 162 2.12 3.04 -0.62
CA GLN A 162 1.08 2.28 0.06
C GLN A 162 1.71 1.05 0.71
N ASP A 163 1.62 0.97 2.02
CA ASP A 163 2.05 -0.19 2.82
C ASP A 163 0.84 -0.87 3.46
N VAL A 164 1.03 -2.12 3.90
CA VAL A 164 -0.04 -2.91 4.55
C VAL A 164 -0.33 -2.30 5.92
N ALA A 165 -1.61 -2.06 6.23
CA ALA A 165 -2.02 -1.37 7.45
C ALA A 165 -1.74 -2.17 8.74
N SER A 166 -1.81 -3.49 8.69
CA SER A 166 -1.45 -4.35 9.84
C SER A 166 -0.90 -5.68 9.36
N TYR A 167 0.23 -6.08 9.93
CA TYR A 167 0.79 -7.41 9.68
C TYR A 167 0.21 -8.45 10.65
N TRP A 168 0.25 -9.73 10.28
CA TRP A 168 -0.26 -10.82 11.12
C TRP A 168 0.41 -10.85 12.51
N PHE A 169 1.70 -10.51 12.58
CA PHE A 169 2.44 -10.49 13.84
C PHE A 169 2.05 -9.31 14.74
N GLU A 170 1.64 -8.17 14.17
CA GLU A 170 1.14 -7.02 14.93
C GLU A 170 -0.22 -7.32 15.53
N ILE A 171 -1.09 -7.98 14.75
CA ILE A 171 -2.38 -8.47 15.23
C ILE A 171 -2.16 -9.46 16.37
N PHE A 172 -1.27 -10.43 16.18
CA PHE A 172 -0.94 -11.41 17.22
C PHE A 172 -0.33 -10.75 18.47
N SER A 173 0.54 -9.75 18.30
CA SER A 173 1.10 -8.96 19.40
C SER A 173 0.03 -8.22 20.19
N ASN A 174 -0.95 -7.61 19.51
CA ASN A 174 -2.05 -6.90 20.15
C ASN A 174 -2.94 -7.85 20.96
N PHE A 175 -3.26 -9.03 20.41
CA PHE A 175 -3.99 -10.07 21.15
C PHE A 175 -3.18 -10.57 22.36
N GLY A 176 -1.88 -10.83 22.19
CA GLY A 176 -1.00 -11.22 23.28
C GLY A 176 -0.95 -10.19 24.40
N GLY A 177 -0.89 -8.89 24.07
CA GLY A 177 -0.94 -7.80 25.04
C GLY A 177 -2.24 -7.75 25.83
N MET A 178 -3.39 -7.83 25.15
CA MET A 178 -4.70 -7.84 25.80
C MET A 178 -4.90 -9.06 26.72
N CYS A 179 -4.54 -10.26 26.25
CA CYS A 179 -4.60 -11.48 27.04
C CYS A 179 -3.64 -11.45 28.24
N GLY A 180 -2.45 -10.86 28.08
CA GLY A 180 -1.48 -10.71 29.16
C GLY A 180 -1.98 -9.83 30.31
N ILE A 181 -2.63 -8.71 30.00
CA ILE A 181 -3.22 -7.83 31.03
C ILE A 181 -4.36 -8.53 31.76
N MET A 182 -5.25 -9.20 31.03
CA MET A 182 -6.36 -9.97 31.62
C MET A 182 -5.88 -11.11 32.52
N ALA A 183 -4.84 -11.84 32.09
CA ALA A 183 -4.23 -12.90 32.90
C ALA A 183 -3.52 -12.33 34.14
N GLY A 184 -2.84 -11.19 33.99
CA GLY A 184 -2.17 -10.51 35.10
C GLY A 184 -3.13 -10.06 36.20
N LEU A 185 -4.23 -9.39 35.84
CA LEU A 185 -5.28 -9.00 36.79
C LEU A 185 -5.90 -10.22 37.48
N SER A 186 -6.19 -11.26 36.71
CA SER A 186 -6.74 -12.52 37.25
C SER A 186 -5.80 -13.17 38.27
N LEU A 187 -4.49 -13.19 37.99
CA LEU A 187 -3.48 -13.77 38.88
C LEU A 187 -3.33 -12.97 40.18
N ILE A 188 -3.35 -11.63 40.11
CA ILE A 188 -3.32 -10.78 41.30
C ILE A 188 -4.55 -11.04 42.16
N SER A 189 -5.75 -11.06 41.59
CA SER A 189 -6.99 -11.33 42.34
C SER A 189 -7.01 -12.71 43.00
N ILE A 190 -6.50 -13.75 42.32
CA ILE A 190 -6.36 -15.09 42.92
C ILE A 190 -5.37 -15.06 44.08
N SER A 191 -4.22 -14.41 43.91
CA SER A 191 -3.19 -14.32 44.96
C SER A 191 -3.68 -13.60 46.21
N GLU A 192 -4.49 -12.55 46.03
CA GLU A 192 -5.10 -11.80 47.13
C GLU A 192 -6.14 -12.65 47.87
N ASN A 193 -6.99 -13.38 47.14
CA ASN A 193 -7.98 -14.27 47.75
C ASN A 193 -7.31 -15.35 48.62
N VAL A 194 -6.25 -15.99 48.10
CA VAL A 194 -5.48 -16.99 48.84
C VAL A 194 -4.85 -16.38 50.11
N TYR A 195 -4.29 -15.17 50.01
CA TYR A 195 -3.72 -14.46 51.16
C TYR A 195 -4.78 -14.20 52.25
N PHE A 196 -5.97 -13.71 51.87
CA PHE A 196 -7.07 -13.47 52.82
C PHE A 196 -7.56 -14.75 53.49
N VAL A 197 -7.74 -15.82 52.73
CA VAL A 197 -8.17 -17.13 53.25
C VAL A 197 -7.16 -17.66 54.25
N LEU A 198 -5.87 -17.70 53.91
CA LEU A 198 -4.81 -18.15 54.81
C LEU A 198 -4.73 -17.32 56.09
N ARG A 199 -4.80 -15.98 55.97
CA ARG A 199 -4.82 -15.09 57.13
C ARG A 199 -6.01 -15.37 58.04
N GLN A 200 -7.20 -15.57 57.48
CA GLN A 200 -8.40 -15.88 58.25
C GLN A 200 -8.28 -17.24 58.96
N PHE A 201 -7.76 -18.27 58.28
CA PHE A 201 -7.49 -19.58 58.89
C PHE A 201 -6.48 -19.49 60.03
N VAL A 202 -5.38 -18.73 59.87
CA VAL A 202 -4.38 -18.53 60.92
C VAL A 202 -4.97 -17.77 62.11
N LEU A 203 -5.76 -16.72 61.89
CA LEU A 203 -6.44 -16.00 62.97
C LEU A 203 -7.43 -16.89 63.71
N VAL A 204 -8.20 -17.71 63.00
CA VAL A 204 -9.13 -18.68 63.61
C VAL A 204 -8.37 -19.76 64.38
N ALA A 205 -7.25 -20.28 63.85
CA ALA A 205 -6.42 -21.26 64.53
C ALA A 205 -5.75 -20.68 65.79
N LEU A 206 -5.25 -19.44 65.74
CA LEU A 206 -4.73 -18.73 66.90
C LEU A 206 -5.83 -18.42 67.92
N ALA A 207 -7.06 -18.11 67.50
CA ALA A 207 -8.19 -17.97 68.41
C ALA A 207 -8.58 -19.32 69.06
N ARG A 208 -8.55 -20.42 68.29
CA ARG A 208 -8.86 -21.78 68.79
C ARG A 208 -7.79 -22.34 69.72
N PHE A 209 -6.50 -22.14 69.43
CA PHE A 209 -5.38 -22.61 70.26
C PHE A 209 -4.96 -21.60 71.36
N GLY A 210 -5.20 -20.30 71.16
CA GLY A 210 -4.86 -19.23 72.10
C GLY A 210 -5.95 -18.90 73.13
N GLY A 211 -7.16 -19.44 72.95
CA GLY A 211 -8.31 -19.25 73.86
C GLY A 211 -8.10 -19.75 75.29
N GLY A 212 -7.07 -20.55 75.56
CA GLY A 212 -6.75 -21.02 76.93
C GLY A 212 -5.87 -20.09 77.77
N ARG A 213 -4.96 -19.30 77.17
CA ARG A 213 -3.93 -18.55 77.94
C ARG A 213 -4.20 -17.05 78.09
N TRP A 214 -4.93 -16.44 77.17
CA TRP A 214 -5.18 -14.99 77.21
C TRP A 214 -6.21 -14.58 78.28
N TRP A 215 -7.23 -15.43 78.55
CA TRP A 215 -8.25 -15.16 79.56
C TRP A 215 -7.73 -15.38 81.00
N GLU A 216 -6.71 -16.20 81.19
CA GLU A 216 -6.15 -16.50 82.52
C GLU A 216 -5.15 -15.42 82.99
N ASN A 217 -4.31 -14.90 82.10
CA ASN A 217 -3.40 -13.79 82.43
C ASN A 217 -4.15 -12.47 82.75
N ARG A 218 -5.31 -12.21 82.11
CA ARG A 218 -6.17 -11.07 82.45
C ARG A 218 -6.96 -11.23 83.76
N ARG A 219 -7.14 -12.45 84.27
CA ARG A 219 -7.77 -12.69 85.58
C ARG A 219 -6.75 -12.56 86.72
N ARG A 220 -5.51 -13.06 86.54
CA ARG A 220 -4.43 -12.89 87.54
C ARG A 220 -4.03 -11.42 87.75
N ALA A 221 -3.95 -10.62 86.67
CA ALA A 221 -3.66 -9.19 86.77
C ALA A 221 -4.75 -8.35 87.49
N ARG A 222 -6.01 -8.81 87.50
CA ARG A 222 -7.11 -8.16 88.24
C ARG A 222 -7.20 -8.60 89.69
N HIS A 223 -6.78 -9.84 90.00
CA HIS A 223 -6.78 -10.35 91.37
C HIS A 223 -5.61 -9.81 92.21
N GLN A 224 -4.42 -9.66 91.64
CA GLN A 224 -3.27 -9.02 92.32
C GLN A 224 -3.54 -7.54 92.65
N ARG A 225 -4.25 -6.80 91.78
CA ARG A 225 -4.62 -5.40 92.06
C ARG A 225 -5.66 -5.25 93.18
N ARG A 226 -6.55 -6.23 93.40
CA ARG A 226 -7.51 -6.20 94.51
C ARG A 226 -6.87 -6.55 95.86
N LEU A 227 -5.95 -7.52 95.89
CA LEU A 227 -5.24 -7.89 97.12
C LEU A 227 -4.25 -6.82 97.61
N ALA A 228 -3.66 -6.03 96.69
CA ALA A 228 -2.78 -4.92 97.06
C ALA A 228 -3.55 -3.70 97.65
N LEU A 229 -4.84 -3.56 97.35
CA LEU A 229 -5.68 -2.47 97.87
C LEU A 229 -6.28 -2.78 99.25
N THR A 230 -6.32 -4.05 99.67
CA THR A 230 -6.83 -4.48 100.99
C THR A 230 -5.75 -4.61 102.07
N MET A 231 -4.47 -4.33 101.76
CA MET A 231 -3.37 -4.28 102.74
C MET A 231 -2.95 -2.83 103.08
N LEU A 232 -3.71 -1.82 102.61
CA LEU A 232 -3.42 -0.40 102.79
C LEU A 232 -4.53 0.35 103.56
N GLU A 233 -5.38 -0.40 104.27
CA GLU A 233 -6.21 0.07 105.40
C GLU A 233 -5.80 -0.69 106.67
#